data_AF-A0A519PNN0-F1
#
_entry.id   AF-A0A519PNN0-F1
#
_cell.length_a   1.000
_cell.length_b   1.000
_cell.length_c   1.000
_cell.angle_alpha   90.00
_cell.angle_beta   90.00
_cell.angle_gamma   90.00
#
_symmetry.space_group_name_H-M   'P 1'
#
loop_
_entity.id
_entity.type
_entity.pdbx_description
1 polymer ?
#
loop_
_entity_poly.entity_id
_entity_poly.type
_entity_poly.pdbx_seq_one_letter_code
_entity_poly.pdbx_strand_id
1 'polypeptide(L)'
;MAGEFKLHPKTAEVTDRIIARSRDTRRDYVARMDAARGNGVARAKLSCANWAHAFAGQTLADKLTAMDGSKPNIGIVTAYNDMLSAHQPFERFPAVIREAARAVGGTAQVAGGTPAMCDGVTQGRPGMELSLFSRDVIAMSAGVALTHDAFDAALCLGVCDKIVPGLFMGALAFGHL
;
A
#
# COMPACT_ATOMS: atom_id res chain seq x y z
N MET A 1 -34.76 9.02 10.35
CA MET A 1 -34.14 9.48 11.61
C MET A 1 -32.95 8.57 11.86
N ALA A 2 -31.73 9.03 11.57
CA ALA A 2 -30.53 8.28 11.91
C ALA A 2 -30.32 8.38 13.42
N GLY A 3 -30.36 7.24 14.12
CA GLY A 3 -30.13 7.20 15.56
C GLY A 3 -28.74 7.75 15.88
N GLU A 4 -28.67 8.62 16.87
CA GLU A 4 -27.42 9.20 17.37
C GLU A 4 -26.55 8.06 17.93
N PHE A 5 -25.47 7.72 17.22
CA PHE A 5 -24.55 6.66 17.64
C PHE A 5 -23.79 7.14 18.88
N LYS A 6 -24.25 6.75 20.08
CA LYS A 6 -23.57 7.08 21.34
C LYS A 6 -22.52 6.02 21.63
N LEU A 7 -21.24 6.41 21.61
CA LEU A 7 -20.13 5.53 21.99
C LEU A 7 -20.30 5.08 23.45
N HIS A 8 -19.90 3.83 23.73
CA HIS A 8 -19.77 3.35 25.10
C HIS A 8 -18.82 4.29 25.88
N PRO A 9 -19.15 4.70 27.12
CA PRO A 9 -18.38 5.71 27.85
C PRO A 9 -16.88 5.40 27.94
N LYS A 10 -16.52 4.12 28.11
CA LYS A 10 -15.11 3.71 28.16
C LYS A 10 -14.38 3.85 26.81
N THR A 11 -15.08 3.60 25.70
CA THR A 11 -14.51 3.78 24.36
C THR A 11 -14.29 5.25 24.06
N ALA A 12 -15.21 6.13 24.48
CA ALA A 12 -15.05 7.57 24.38
C ALA A 12 -13.82 8.04 25.19
N GLU A 13 -13.73 7.66 26.46
CA GLU A 13 -12.60 8.01 27.33
C GLU A 13 -11.24 7.57 26.76
N VAL A 14 -11.13 6.34 26.25
CA VAL A 14 -9.88 5.84 25.65
C VAL A 14 -9.55 6.57 24.35
N THR A 15 -10.57 6.85 23.52
CA THR A 15 -10.40 7.61 22.28
C THR A 15 -9.88 9.02 22.58
N ASP A 16 -10.51 9.74 23.51
CA ASP A 16 -10.10 11.08 23.90
C ASP A 16 -8.66 11.11 24.43
N ARG A 17 -8.29 10.10 25.22
CA ARG A 17 -6.91 9.94 25.71
C ARG A 17 -5.91 9.71 24.58
N ILE A 18 -6.25 8.91 23.57
CA ILE A 18 -5.39 8.69 22.41
C ILE A 18 -5.26 9.98 21.58
N ILE A 19 -6.36 10.71 21.34
CA ILE A 19 -6.37 11.99 20.63
C ILE A 19 -5.46 12.99 21.35
N ALA A 20 -5.64 13.16 22.67
CA ALA A 20 -4.83 14.07 23.46
C ALA A 20 -3.34 13.69 23.42
N ARG A 21 -3.00 12.42 23.62
CA ARG A 21 -1.60 11.95 23.63
C ARG A 21 -0.93 12.03 22.26
N SER A 22 -1.67 11.86 21.18
CA SER A 22 -1.14 11.84 19.81
C SER A 22 -1.24 13.19 19.09
N ARG A 23 -1.75 14.25 19.76
CA ARG A 23 -2.07 15.53 19.13
C ARG A 23 -0.93 16.09 18.28
N ASP A 24 0.27 16.18 18.83
CA ASP A 24 1.41 16.79 18.14
C ASP A 24 1.94 15.89 17.03
N THR A 25 2.16 14.59 17.31
CA THR A 25 2.66 13.64 16.30
C THR A 25 1.67 13.43 15.16
N ARG A 26 0.36 13.45 15.43
CA ARG A 26 -0.68 13.38 14.41
C ARG A 26 -0.71 14.63 13.55
N ARG A 27 -0.60 15.83 14.15
CA ARG A 27 -0.49 17.09 13.41
C ARG A 27 0.71 17.05 12.47
N ASP A 28 1.87 16.64 12.97
CA ASP A 28 3.10 16.58 12.17
C ASP A 28 2.99 15.55 11.03
N TYR A 29 2.36 14.40 11.28
CA TYR A 29 2.04 13.41 10.25
C TYR A 29 1.15 14.00 9.16
N VAL A 30 0.01 14.62 9.54
CA VAL A 30 -0.94 15.20 8.58
C VAL A 30 -0.27 16.29 7.75
N ALA A 31 0.50 17.18 8.37
CA ALA A 31 1.24 18.23 7.67
C ALA A 31 2.21 17.65 6.62
N ARG A 32 2.91 16.54 6.95
CA ARG A 32 3.78 15.84 5.97
C ARG A 32 2.99 15.22 4.83
N MET A 33 1.83 14.63 5.10
CA MET A 33 0.97 14.04 4.06
C MET A 33 0.40 15.12 3.14
N ASP A 34 -0.07 16.23 3.70
CA ASP A 34 -0.57 17.37 2.93
C ASP A 34 0.54 18.00 2.07
N ALA A 35 1.77 18.08 2.59
CA ALA A 35 2.92 18.58 1.82
C ALA A 35 3.37 17.61 0.71
N ALA A 36 3.22 16.31 0.92
CA ALA A 36 3.54 15.29 -0.09
C ALA A 36 2.43 15.14 -1.15
N ARG A 37 1.20 15.53 -0.82
CA ARG A 37 0.07 15.50 -1.73
C ARG A 37 0.30 16.47 -2.89
N GLY A 38 0.45 15.91 -4.09
CA GLY A 38 0.55 16.70 -5.32
C GLY A 38 -0.80 17.29 -5.76
N ASN A 39 -0.74 18.25 -6.68
CA ASN A 39 -1.91 18.69 -7.43
C ASN A 39 -2.08 17.83 -8.69
N GLY A 40 -3.19 17.09 -8.79
CA GLY A 40 -3.47 16.21 -9.92
C GLY A 40 -2.85 14.82 -9.79
N VAL A 41 -2.73 14.09 -10.90
CA VAL A 41 -2.20 12.72 -10.87
C VAL A 41 -0.70 12.72 -10.58
N ALA A 42 -0.24 11.80 -9.72
CA ALA A 42 1.13 11.72 -9.28
C ALA A 42 2.11 11.65 -10.46
N ARG A 43 1.81 10.84 -11.48
CA ARG A 43 2.72 10.69 -12.63
C ARG A 43 2.89 11.96 -13.49
N ALA A 44 2.01 12.96 -13.38
CA ALA A 44 2.14 14.21 -14.15
C ALA A 44 3.40 15.00 -13.78
N LYS A 45 4.00 14.72 -12.61
CA LYS A 45 5.27 15.31 -12.17
C LYS A 45 6.52 14.58 -12.67
N LEU A 46 6.37 13.40 -13.28
CA LEU A 46 7.51 12.63 -13.78
C LEU A 46 8.11 13.30 -15.02
N SER A 47 9.44 13.36 -15.07
CA SER A 47 10.14 13.72 -16.30
C SER A 47 9.85 12.70 -17.40
N CYS A 48 9.99 13.09 -18.68
CA CYS A 48 9.79 12.17 -19.80
C CYS A 48 10.65 10.89 -19.67
N ALA A 49 11.88 11.02 -19.15
CA ALA A 49 12.77 9.88 -18.90
C ALA A 49 12.22 8.95 -17.80
N ASN A 50 11.80 9.51 -16.66
CA ASN A 50 11.23 8.71 -15.56
C ASN A 50 9.95 8.01 -15.99
N TRP A 51 9.11 8.70 -16.76
CA TRP A 51 7.88 8.14 -17.31
C TRP A 51 8.20 6.97 -18.25
N ALA A 52 9.14 7.14 -19.17
CA ALA A 52 9.54 6.07 -20.10
C ALA A 52 10.00 4.81 -19.34
N HIS A 53 10.76 4.97 -18.25
CA HIS A 53 11.22 3.84 -17.43
C HIS A 53 10.07 3.17 -16.67
N ALA A 54 9.25 3.96 -15.98
CA ALA A 54 8.19 3.44 -15.10
C ALA A 54 7.09 2.69 -15.87
N PHE A 55 6.84 3.06 -17.13
CA PHE A 55 5.75 2.51 -17.93
C PHE A 55 6.22 1.61 -19.09
N ALA A 56 7.53 1.43 -19.30
CA ALA A 56 8.10 0.64 -20.40
C ALA A 56 7.53 -0.78 -20.50
N GLY A 57 7.34 -1.46 -19.37
CA GLY A 57 6.86 -2.84 -19.31
C GLY A 57 5.35 -3.01 -19.52
N GLN A 58 4.59 -1.91 -19.62
CA GLN A 58 3.14 -1.97 -19.80
C GLN A 58 2.74 -2.22 -21.27
N THR A 59 1.48 -2.62 -21.46
CA THR A 59 0.88 -2.75 -22.79
C THR A 59 0.79 -1.38 -23.49
N LEU A 60 0.69 -1.36 -24.82
CA LEU A 60 0.52 -0.10 -25.56
C LEU A 60 -0.74 0.66 -25.11
N ALA A 61 -1.84 -0.06 -24.90
CA ALA A 61 -3.09 0.53 -24.42
C ALA A 61 -2.91 1.19 -23.04
N ASP A 62 -2.29 0.50 -22.08
CA ASP A 62 -2.05 1.07 -20.75
C ASP A 62 -1.09 2.28 -20.81
N LYS A 63 -0.08 2.25 -21.68
CA LYS A 63 0.82 3.39 -21.91
C LYS A 63 0.07 4.61 -22.41
N LEU A 64 -0.81 4.44 -23.40
CA LEU A 64 -1.62 5.54 -23.94
C LEU A 64 -2.57 6.11 -22.88
N THR A 65 -3.22 5.25 -22.09
CA THR A 65 -4.05 5.67 -20.95
C THR A 65 -3.23 6.41 -19.89
N ALA A 66 -2.02 5.92 -19.60
CA ALA A 66 -1.11 6.59 -18.67
C ALA A 66 -0.62 7.94 -19.22
N MET A 67 -0.46 8.10 -20.55
CA MET A 67 -0.05 9.37 -21.16
C MET A 67 -1.13 10.46 -21.07
N ASP A 68 -2.41 10.10 -21.10
CA ASP A 68 -3.54 11.05 -21.01
C ASP A 68 -3.52 11.87 -19.70
N GLY A 69 -2.81 11.42 -18.67
CA GLY A 69 -2.58 12.19 -17.44
C GLY A 69 -3.85 12.48 -16.61
N SER A 70 -5.03 12.04 -17.05
CA SER A 70 -6.31 12.32 -16.37
C SER A 70 -6.80 11.18 -15.48
N LYS A 71 -6.30 9.96 -15.72
CA LYS A 71 -6.76 8.71 -15.08
C LYS A 71 -5.83 8.24 -13.98
N PRO A 72 -6.29 7.57 -12.90
CA PRO A 72 -5.39 7.11 -11.84
C PRO A 72 -4.55 5.89 -12.27
N ASN A 73 -3.34 5.78 -11.74
CA ASN A 73 -2.47 4.60 -11.82
C ASN A 73 -2.26 3.99 -10.42
N ILE A 74 -2.60 2.72 -10.25
CA ILE A 74 -2.54 2.03 -8.96
C ILE A 74 -1.21 1.27 -8.83
N GLY A 75 -0.48 1.50 -7.75
CA GLY A 75 0.68 0.69 -7.36
C GLY A 75 0.27 -0.54 -6.56
N ILE A 76 0.71 -1.73 -6.96
CA ILE A 76 0.42 -2.98 -6.26
C ILE A 76 1.69 -3.44 -5.52
N VAL A 77 1.62 -3.59 -4.21
CA VAL A 77 2.68 -4.21 -3.39
C VAL A 77 2.20 -5.60 -2.99
N THR A 78 2.93 -6.65 -3.35
CA THR A 78 2.47 -8.04 -3.14
C THR A 78 3.39 -8.84 -2.23
N ALA A 79 2.81 -9.52 -1.24
CA ALA A 79 3.46 -10.49 -0.37
C ALA A 79 3.25 -11.92 -0.90
N TYR A 80 3.57 -12.14 -2.17
CA TYR A 80 3.37 -13.42 -2.85
C TYR A 80 4.49 -14.42 -2.52
N ASN A 81 4.09 -15.65 -2.22
CA ASN A 81 4.87 -16.85 -2.45
C ASN A 81 3.90 -18.01 -2.77
N ASP A 82 4.40 -19.05 -3.42
CA ASP A 82 3.63 -20.22 -3.84
C ASP A 82 3.51 -21.30 -2.75
N MET A 83 4.41 -21.29 -1.76
CA MET A 83 4.49 -22.28 -0.69
C MET A 83 3.28 -22.28 0.27
N LEU A 84 2.60 -21.16 0.47
CA LEU A 84 1.47 -21.04 1.40
C LEU A 84 0.16 -20.77 0.65
N SER A 85 -0.88 -21.54 0.97
CA SER A 85 -2.21 -21.38 0.38
C SER A 85 -2.82 -19.99 0.57
N ALA A 86 -2.43 -19.27 1.63
CA ALA A 86 -2.89 -17.92 1.88
C ALA A 86 -2.20 -16.87 0.99
N HIS A 87 -0.97 -17.16 0.52
CA HIS A 87 -0.16 -16.24 -0.28
C HIS A 87 -0.25 -16.55 -1.78
N GLN A 88 -0.35 -17.82 -2.14
CA GLN A 88 -0.37 -18.30 -3.51
C GLN A 88 -1.42 -17.59 -4.39
N PRO A 89 -2.64 -17.28 -3.90
CA PRO A 89 -3.62 -16.56 -4.72
C PRO A 89 -3.07 -15.26 -5.30
N PHE A 90 -2.18 -14.55 -4.58
CA PHE A 90 -1.58 -13.28 -5.01
C PHE A 90 -0.75 -13.37 -6.29
N GLU A 91 -0.46 -14.57 -6.80
CA GLU A 91 0.05 -14.77 -8.17
C GLU A 91 -0.89 -14.17 -9.22
N ARG A 92 -2.21 -14.38 -9.05
CA ARG A 92 -3.23 -14.08 -10.06
C ARG A 92 -3.93 -12.74 -9.83
N PHE A 93 -4.00 -12.26 -8.58
CA PHE A 93 -4.69 -11.01 -8.25
C PHE A 93 -4.17 -9.78 -9.00
N PRO A 94 -2.86 -9.60 -9.27
CA PRO A 94 -2.38 -8.46 -10.04
C PRO A 94 -3.01 -8.35 -11.44
N ALA A 95 -3.30 -9.49 -12.10
CA ALA A 95 -3.99 -9.48 -13.40
C ALA A 95 -5.45 -9.03 -13.25
N VAL A 96 -6.16 -9.59 -12.26
CA VAL A 96 -7.55 -9.21 -11.94
C VAL A 96 -7.67 -7.72 -11.61
N ILE A 97 -6.73 -7.18 -10.82
CA ILE A 97 -6.70 -5.76 -10.46
C ILE A 97 -6.48 -4.88 -11.68
N ARG A 98 -5.58 -5.28 -12.61
CA ARG A 98 -5.36 -4.54 -13.85
C ARG A 98 -6.62 -4.50 -14.72
N GLU A 99 -7.33 -5.61 -14.84
CA GLU A 99 -8.59 -5.67 -15.58
C GLU A 99 -9.66 -4.77 -14.94
N ALA A 100 -9.80 -4.80 -13.61
CA ALA A 100 -10.71 -3.93 -12.89
C ALA A 100 -10.35 -2.44 -13.06
N ALA A 101 -9.07 -2.08 -12.98
CA ALA A 101 -8.61 -0.71 -13.21
C ALA A 101 -8.92 -0.24 -14.63
N ARG A 102 -8.64 -1.07 -15.64
CA ARG A 102 -8.94 -0.76 -17.05
C ARG A 102 -10.43 -0.56 -17.29
N ALA A 103 -11.29 -1.33 -16.63
CA ALA A 103 -12.75 -1.20 -16.77
C ALA A 103 -13.29 0.17 -16.33
N VAL A 104 -12.55 0.89 -15.48
CA VAL A 104 -12.87 2.27 -15.07
C VAL A 104 -11.94 3.32 -15.69
N GLY A 105 -11.15 2.91 -16.69
CA GLY A 105 -10.22 3.77 -17.43
C GLY A 105 -8.91 4.09 -16.69
N GLY A 106 -8.62 3.44 -15.57
CA GLY A 106 -7.35 3.55 -14.86
C GLY A 106 -6.33 2.52 -15.31
N THR A 107 -5.11 2.63 -14.78
CA THR A 107 -4.06 1.63 -14.94
C THR A 107 -3.63 1.08 -13.58
N ALA A 108 -2.99 -0.09 -13.57
CA ALA A 108 -2.39 -0.65 -12.39
C ALA A 108 -1.10 -1.37 -12.74
N GLN A 109 -0.14 -1.36 -11.83
CA GLN A 109 1.11 -2.09 -11.99
C GLN A 109 1.68 -2.55 -10.67
N VAL A 110 2.40 -3.66 -10.69
CA VAL A 110 3.15 -4.13 -9.53
C VAL A 110 4.28 -3.15 -9.29
N ALA A 111 4.19 -2.45 -8.16
CA ALA A 111 5.18 -1.49 -7.67
C ALA A 111 6.37 -2.22 -7.02
N GLY A 112 6.12 -3.39 -6.43
CA GLY A 112 7.15 -4.24 -5.86
C GLY A 112 6.59 -5.46 -5.16
N GLY A 113 7.50 -6.35 -4.78
CA GLY A 113 7.22 -7.49 -3.90
C GLY A 113 7.79 -7.24 -2.51
N THR A 114 7.21 -7.90 -1.51
CA THR A 114 7.74 -7.95 -0.15
C THR A 114 7.92 -9.41 0.27
N PRO A 115 8.88 -9.75 1.15
CA PRO A 115 8.94 -11.08 1.72
C PRO A 115 7.63 -11.44 2.42
N ALA A 116 7.31 -12.73 2.41
CA ALA A 116 6.12 -13.28 3.04
C ALA A 116 6.52 -14.51 3.84
N MET A 117 6.24 -14.49 5.14
CA MET A 117 6.48 -15.61 6.04
C MET A 117 5.19 -16.01 6.75
N CYS A 118 5.14 -17.26 7.21
CA CYS A 118 3.98 -17.80 7.92
C CYS A 118 4.40 -18.31 9.30
N ASP A 119 3.90 -17.65 10.33
CA ASP A 119 4.11 -18.06 11.73
C ASP A 119 3.67 -19.52 11.93
N GLY A 120 2.57 -19.95 11.30
CA GLY A 120 2.09 -21.34 11.37
C GLY A 120 3.10 -22.39 10.85
N VAL A 121 4.02 -22.01 9.95
CA VAL A 121 5.10 -22.89 9.47
C VAL A 121 6.33 -22.80 10.38
N THR A 122 6.66 -21.61 10.88
CA THR A 122 7.88 -21.37 11.65
C THR A 122 7.72 -21.61 13.15
N GLN A 123 6.50 -21.70 13.67
CA GLN A 123 6.22 -21.81 15.09
C GLN A 123 6.92 -23.02 15.73
N GLY A 124 7.68 -22.77 16.80
CA GLY A 124 8.49 -23.79 17.47
C GLY A 124 9.78 -24.19 16.71
N ARG A 125 10.15 -23.47 15.66
CA ARG A 125 11.40 -23.66 14.89
C ARG A 125 12.29 -22.42 15.01
N PRO A 126 13.62 -22.53 14.77
CA PRO A 126 14.54 -21.37 14.79
C PRO A 126 14.10 -20.21 13.88
N GLY A 127 13.42 -20.51 12.76
CA GLY A 127 12.89 -19.48 11.87
C GLY A 127 11.87 -18.53 12.54
N MET A 128 11.24 -18.93 13.65
CA MET A 128 10.33 -18.06 14.40
C MET A 128 11.05 -16.83 14.98
N GLU A 129 12.36 -16.90 15.19
CA GLU A 129 13.18 -15.76 15.65
C GLU A 129 13.15 -14.60 14.65
N LEU A 130 12.86 -14.86 13.38
CA LEU A 130 12.70 -13.84 12.34
C LEU A 130 11.27 -13.30 12.21
N SER A 131 10.29 -13.88 12.91
CA SER A 131 8.87 -13.52 12.77
C SER A 131 8.61 -12.05 12.95
N LEU A 132 8.98 -11.48 14.10
CA LEU A 132 8.72 -10.07 14.36
C LEU A 132 9.54 -9.16 13.45
N PHE A 133 10.81 -9.49 13.18
CA PHE A 133 11.68 -8.71 12.30
C PHE A 133 11.15 -8.64 10.87
N SER A 134 10.45 -9.68 10.40
CA SER A 134 9.84 -9.66 9.07
C SER A 134 8.88 -8.48 8.88
N ARG A 135 8.17 -8.03 9.93
CA ARG A 135 7.26 -6.88 9.86
C ARG A 135 8.00 -5.62 9.41
N ASP A 136 9.16 -5.35 9.99
CA ASP A 136 9.94 -4.14 9.70
C ASP A 136 10.62 -4.24 8.33
N VAL A 137 11.06 -5.43 7.93
CA VAL A 137 11.53 -5.70 6.55
C VAL A 137 10.41 -5.45 5.55
N ILE A 138 9.20 -5.94 5.82
CA ILE A 138 8.03 -5.75 4.96
C ILE A 138 7.67 -4.27 4.85
N ALA A 139 7.69 -3.53 5.95
CA ALA A 139 7.44 -2.09 5.95
C ALA A 139 8.46 -1.35 5.07
N MET A 140 9.75 -1.69 5.18
CA MET A 140 10.80 -1.10 4.36
C MET A 140 10.64 -1.48 2.88
N SER A 141 10.37 -2.75 2.56
CA SER A 141 10.14 -3.22 1.18
C SER A 141 8.94 -2.54 0.54
N ALA A 142 7.82 -2.41 1.26
CA ALA A 142 6.64 -1.69 0.79
C ALA A 142 6.95 -0.20 0.57
N GLY A 143 7.73 0.42 1.46
CA GLY A 143 8.17 1.79 1.28
C GLY A 143 9.01 1.97 0.01
N VAL A 144 10.03 1.13 -0.19
CA VAL A 144 10.87 1.12 -1.40
C VAL A 144 10.05 0.88 -2.66
N ALA A 145 9.02 0.02 -2.62
CA ALA A 145 8.14 -0.19 -3.76
C ALA A 145 7.38 1.08 -4.17
N LEU A 146 6.99 1.93 -3.20
CA LEU A 146 6.19 3.13 -3.45
C LEU A 146 7.04 4.38 -3.78
N THR A 147 8.36 4.37 -3.55
CA THR A 147 9.24 5.54 -3.86
C THR A 147 9.36 5.86 -5.35
N HIS A 148 8.91 4.98 -6.25
CA HIS A 148 8.86 5.27 -7.68
C HIS A 148 7.98 6.48 -8.04
N ASP A 149 7.08 6.87 -7.13
CA ASP A 149 6.32 8.12 -7.20
C ASP A 149 5.46 8.27 -8.47
N ALA A 150 5.05 7.12 -9.02
CA ALA A 150 4.30 6.99 -10.27
C ALA A 150 2.83 6.60 -10.03
N PHE A 151 2.38 6.57 -8.77
CA PHE A 151 1.10 5.99 -8.36
C PHE A 151 0.19 7.04 -7.75
N ASP A 152 -1.11 6.92 -8.02
CA ASP A 152 -2.18 7.76 -7.49
C ASP A 152 -2.90 7.12 -6.30
N ALA A 153 -2.70 5.81 -6.12
CA ALA A 153 -3.20 5.01 -5.01
C ALA A 153 -2.36 3.73 -4.90
N ALA A 154 -2.39 3.06 -3.75
CA ALA A 154 -1.72 1.79 -3.53
C ALA A 154 -2.68 0.68 -3.10
N LEU A 155 -2.47 -0.53 -3.61
CA LEU A 155 -3.08 -1.77 -3.13
C LEU A 155 -2.01 -2.69 -2.58
N CYS A 156 -2.10 -3.00 -1.29
CA CYS A 156 -1.18 -3.88 -0.59
C CYS A 156 -1.81 -5.27 -0.43
N LEU A 157 -1.29 -6.26 -1.14
CA LEU A 157 -1.75 -7.65 -1.09
C LEU A 157 -0.96 -8.42 -0.04
N GLY A 158 -1.59 -8.69 1.10
CA GLY A 158 -0.97 -9.42 2.19
C GLY A 158 -1.98 -10.01 3.14
N VAL A 159 -1.53 -11.02 3.86
CA VAL A 159 -2.27 -11.78 4.89
C VAL A 159 -1.26 -12.28 5.92
N CYS A 160 -1.70 -12.76 7.07
CA CYS A 160 -0.86 -13.13 8.23
C CYS A 160 -0.43 -11.95 9.13
N ASP A 161 -0.13 -12.33 10.37
CA ASP A 161 0.06 -11.46 11.53
C ASP A 161 1.11 -10.37 11.35
N LYS A 162 2.19 -10.64 10.61
CA LYS A 162 3.32 -9.71 10.45
C LYS A 162 3.30 -8.97 9.11
N ILE A 163 2.65 -9.56 8.11
CA ILE A 163 2.61 -8.99 6.76
C ILE A 163 1.67 -7.79 6.71
N VAL A 164 0.42 -7.93 7.19
CA VAL A 164 -0.55 -6.82 7.12
C VAL A 164 -0.07 -5.59 7.90
N PRO A 165 0.44 -5.71 9.15
CA PRO A 165 1.01 -4.56 9.84
C PRO A 165 2.24 -3.97 9.16
N GLY A 166 3.14 -4.80 8.59
CA GLY A 166 4.30 -4.32 7.85
C GLY A 166 3.90 -3.51 6.62
N LEU A 167 2.98 -4.05 5.81
CA LEU A 167 2.43 -3.35 4.64
C LEU A 167 1.74 -2.05 5.04
N PHE A 168 0.95 -2.06 6.12
CA PHE A 168 0.29 -0.86 6.64
C PHE A 168 1.29 0.20 7.10
N MET A 169 2.35 -0.18 7.82
CA MET A 169 3.42 0.72 8.24
C MET A 169 4.12 1.36 7.03
N GLY A 170 4.47 0.56 6.01
CA GLY A 170 5.08 1.05 4.79
C GLY A 170 4.16 1.98 3.99
N ALA A 171 2.89 1.60 3.84
CA ALA A 171 1.88 2.41 3.15
C ALA A 171 1.61 3.75 3.85
N LEU A 172 1.58 3.79 5.18
CA LEU A 172 1.36 5.03 5.93
C LEU A 172 2.46 6.07 5.71
N ALA A 173 3.68 5.67 5.36
CA ALA A 173 4.73 6.61 4.95
C ALA A 173 4.37 7.38 3.67
N PHE A 174 3.44 6.83 2.88
CA PHE A 174 2.85 7.38 1.65
C PHE A 174 1.35 7.64 1.80
N GLY A 175 0.86 7.94 3.02
CA GLY A 175 -0.59 8.13 3.28
C GLY A 175 -1.26 9.32 2.59
N HIS A 176 -0.57 10.01 1.68
CA HIS A 176 -1.13 10.99 0.76
C HIS A 176 -1.63 10.38 -0.56
N LEU A 177 -1.24 9.12 -0.84
CA LEU A 177 -1.78 8.26 -1.89
C LEU A 177 -3.17 7.73 -1.54
#